data_AF-A0AAQ3TCW5-F1
#
_entry.id   AF-A0AAQ3TCW5-F1
#
_cell.length_a   1.000
_cell.length_b   1.000
_cell.length_c   1.000
_cell.angle_alpha   90.00
_cell.angle_beta   90.00
_cell.angle_gamma   90.00
#
_symmetry.space_group_name_H-M   'P 1'
#
loop_
_entity.id
_entity.type
_entity.pdbx_description
1 polymer ?
#
loop_
_entity_poly.entity_id
_entity_poly.type
_entity_poly.pdbx_seq_one_letter_code
_entity_poly.pdbx_strand_id
1 'polypeptide(L)'
;MNERYREAGNKGRKKINLEPDDLVWLHLRKDRFPDLRKSKLMPRADGPFKIIEKINDNAYKLELHLEFGVSPTFNIADLKPYLREEDELESRTTPLQEGEDDEDISPMLTSDTTSVVMHGPLTRARARQLNQQERNMKAMGTSKGEEDSKGGV
;
A
#
# COMPACT_ATOMS: atom_id res chain seq x y z
N MET A 1 -35.57 3.78 -16.94
CA MET A 1 -34.39 3.06 -16.41
C MET A 1 -34.75 2.58 -15.00
N ASN A 2 -34.68 1.28 -14.68
CA ASN A 2 -35.08 0.83 -13.34
C ASN A 2 -33.98 1.13 -12.31
N GLU A 3 -34.36 1.77 -11.20
CA GLU A 3 -33.47 2.26 -10.13
C GLU A 3 -32.61 1.14 -9.53
N ARG A 4 -33.19 -0.05 -9.35
CA ARG A 4 -32.51 -1.28 -8.92
C ARG A 4 -31.24 -1.62 -9.71
N TYR A 5 -31.25 -1.42 -11.03
CA TYR A 5 -30.07 -1.69 -11.88
C TYR A 5 -29.01 -0.61 -11.73
N ARG A 6 -29.42 0.63 -11.45
CA ARG A 6 -28.51 1.75 -11.23
C ARG A 6 -27.74 1.59 -9.92
N GLU A 7 -28.44 1.18 -8.86
CA GLU A 7 -27.85 0.89 -7.56
C GLU A 7 -26.89 -0.31 -7.62
N ALA A 8 -27.32 -1.42 -8.22
CA ALA A 8 -26.47 -2.60 -8.38
C ALA A 8 -25.20 -2.30 -9.20
N GLY A 9 -25.33 -1.54 -10.29
CA GLY A 9 -24.19 -1.16 -11.14
C GLY A 9 -23.26 -0.12 -10.52
N ASN A 10 -23.76 0.71 -9.60
CA ASN A 10 -22.96 1.69 -8.87
C ASN A 10 -22.43 1.17 -7.53
N LYS A 11 -22.71 -0.08 -7.18
CA LYS A 11 -22.18 -0.72 -5.97
C LYS A 11 -20.66 -0.64 -5.96
N GLY A 12 -20.10 0.04 -4.96
CA GLY A 12 -18.65 0.23 -4.79
C GLY A 12 -18.04 1.43 -5.54
N ARG A 13 -18.83 2.19 -6.32
CA ARG A 13 -18.35 3.44 -6.92
C ARG A 13 -18.53 4.58 -5.93
N LYS A 14 -17.45 5.31 -5.64
CA LYS A 14 -17.53 6.57 -4.89
C LYS A 14 -18.09 7.65 -5.82
N LYS A 15 -19.13 8.35 -5.36
CA LYS A 15 -19.63 9.54 -6.05
C LYS A 15 -18.65 10.67 -5.77
N ILE A 16 -17.98 11.13 -6.82
CA ILE A 16 -17.15 12.33 -6.77
C ILE A 16 -18.01 13.45 -7.33
N ASN A 17 -18.23 14.50 -6.55
CA ASN A 17 -18.83 15.74 -7.04
C ASN A 17 -17.72 16.77 -7.07
N LEU A 18 -17.56 17.38 -8.24
CA LEU A 18 -16.67 18.51 -8.46
C LEU A 18 -17.55 19.68 -8.89
N GLU A 19 -17.21 20.87 -8.42
CA GLU A 19 -17.85 22.12 -8.75
C GLU A 19 -16.89 23.05 -9.51
N PRO A 20 -17.39 24.07 -10.21
CA PRO A 20 -16.54 25.11 -10.78
C PRO A 20 -15.65 25.73 -9.70
N ASP A 21 -14.46 26.16 -10.10
CA ASP A 21 -13.37 26.64 -9.25
C ASP A 21 -12.61 25.59 -8.43
N ASP A 22 -13.07 24.34 -8.37
CA ASP A 22 -12.30 23.26 -7.76
C ASP A 22 -10.99 22.99 -8.54
N LEU A 23 -9.94 22.66 -7.80
CA LEU A 23 -8.67 22.22 -8.35
C LEU A 23 -8.66 20.71 -8.54
N VAL A 24 -8.17 20.26 -9.69
CA VAL A 24 -8.10 18.83 -10.03
C VAL A 24 -6.80 18.46 -10.73
N TRP A 25 -6.32 17.25 -10.44
CA TRP A 25 -5.29 16.59 -11.23
C TRP A 25 -5.87 16.00 -12.51
N LEU A 26 -5.24 16.28 -13.65
CA LEU A 26 -5.64 15.74 -14.94
C LEU A 26 -4.86 14.44 -15.26
N HIS A 27 -5.57 13.36 -15.55
CA HIS A 27 -4.95 12.10 -15.96
C HIS A 27 -4.44 12.17 -17.41
N LEU A 28 -3.12 12.04 -17.56
CA LEU A 28 -2.44 12.01 -18.84
C LEU A 28 -2.56 10.60 -19.46
N ARG A 29 -3.61 10.39 -20.25
CA ARG A 29 -3.84 9.15 -20.99
C ARG A 29 -2.99 9.12 -22.27
N LYS A 30 -2.36 7.98 -22.60
CA LYS A 30 -1.39 7.89 -23.71
C LYS A 30 -2.01 8.13 -25.10
N ASP A 31 -3.27 7.72 -25.27
CA ASP A 31 -4.07 7.93 -26.47
C ASP A 31 -4.38 9.41 -26.74
N ARG A 32 -4.61 10.21 -25.69
CA ARG A 32 -4.85 11.66 -25.82
C ARG A 32 -3.60 12.51 -25.73
N PHE A 33 -2.63 12.08 -24.93
CA PHE A 33 -1.40 12.81 -24.64
C PHE A 33 -0.16 11.95 -24.95
N PRO A 34 0.07 11.58 -26.22
CA PRO A 34 1.22 10.79 -26.60
C PRO A 34 2.54 11.51 -26.29
N ASP A 35 2.54 12.85 -26.44
CA ASP A 35 3.75 13.67 -26.24
C ASP A 35 4.10 13.89 -24.76
N LEU A 36 3.10 13.93 -23.89
CA LEU A 36 3.32 14.07 -22.44
C LEU A 36 3.53 12.73 -21.73
N ARG A 37 3.12 11.61 -22.35
CA ARG A 37 3.27 10.26 -21.79
C ARG A 37 4.00 9.31 -22.74
N LYS A 38 5.25 9.66 -23.05
CA LYS A 38 6.13 8.93 -23.97
C LYS A 38 6.64 7.61 -23.39
N SER A 39 6.86 7.54 -22.08
CA SER A 39 7.41 6.36 -21.41
C SER A 39 6.57 5.92 -20.20
N LYS A 40 6.81 4.71 -19.70
CA LYS A 40 6.12 4.17 -18.51
C LYS A 40 6.52 4.86 -17.20
N LEU A 41 7.70 5.52 -17.17
CA LEU A 41 8.24 6.18 -15.99
C LEU A 41 7.82 7.66 -15.88
N MET A 42 7.26 8.24 -16.93
CA MET A 42 6.76 9.62 -16.88
C MET A 42 5.55 9.76 -15.95
N PRO A 43 5.32 10.96 -15.39
CA PRO A 43 4.14 11.25 -14.60
C PRO A 43 2.84 10.83 -15.32
N ARG A 44 1.91 10.29 -14.54
CA ARG A 44 0.61 9.81 -15.06
C ARG A 44 -0.49 10.86 -14.95
N ALA A 45 -0.27 11.89 -14.17
CA ALA A 45 -1.17 13.01 -14.00
C ALA A 45 -0.33 14.29 -13.99
N ASP A 46 -0.97 15.38 -14.35
CA ASP A 46 -0.37 16.70 -14.37
C ASP A 46 -1.29 17.70 -13.67
N GLY A 47 -0.66 18.76 -13.15
CA GLY A 47 -1.18 20.01 -12.58
C GLY A 47 -2.41 19.98 -11.67
N PRO A 48 -2.51 20.87 -10.68
CA PRO A 48 -3.80 21.38 -10.27
C PRO A 48 -4.35 22.28 -11.38
N PHE A 49 -5.37 21.81 -12.10
CA PHE A 49 -6.14 22.59 -13.05
C PHE A 49 -7.44 23.04 -12.41
N LYS A 50 -7.85 24.26 -12.73
CA LYS A 50 -9.12 24.81 -12.29
C LYS A 50 -10.26 24.33 -13.18
N ILE A 51 -11.37 23.91 -12.59
CA ILE A 51 -12.62 23.68 -13.35
C ILE A 51 -13.25 25.03 -13.67
N ILE A 52 -13.43 25.33 -14.95
CA ILE A 52 -14.14 26.55 -15.40
C ILE A 52 -15.64 26.32 -15.34
N GLU A 53 -16.09 25.16 -15.79
CA GLU A 53 -17.52 24.91 -16.02
C GLU A 53 -17.83 23.41 -15.86
N LYS A 54 -18.98 23.13 -15.23
CA LYS A 54 -19.56 21.79 -15.16
C LYS A 54 -20.61 21.64 -16.25
N ILE A 55 -20.31 20.83 -17.26
CA ILE A 55 -21.22 20.58 -18.39
C ILE A 55 -22.28 19.54 -17.98
N ASN A 56 -21.85 18.48 -17.30
CA ASN A 56 -22.72 17.48 -16.68
C ASN A 56 -21.99 16.79 -15.52
N ASP A 57 -22.66 15.88 -14.80
CA ASP A 57 -22.06 15.14 -13.67
C ASP A 57 -20.81 14.31 -14.06
N ASN A 58 -20.60 14.03 -15.34
CA ASN A 58 -19.50 13.22 -15.84
C ASN A 58 -18.47 14.02 -16.65
N ALA A 59 -18.71 15.29 -16.98
CA ALA A 59 -17.94 16.04 -17.96
C ALA A 59 -17.76 17.48 -17.52
N TYR A 60 -16.50 17.89 -17.49
CA TYR A 60 -16.05 19.14 -16.91
C TYR A 60 -15.10 19.83 -17.87
N LYS A 61 -15.14 21.16 -17.89
CA LYS A 61 -14.23 21.99 -18.67
C LYS A 61 -13.16 22.55 -17.76
N LEU A 62 -11.90 22.30 -18.10
CA LEU A 62 -10.75 22.79 -17.36
C LEU A 62 -10.19 24.07 -17.98
N GLU A 63 -9.54 24.87 -17.15
CA GLU A 63 -8.63 25.92 -17.58
C GLU A 63 -7.32 25.30 -18.05
N LEU A 64 -7.33 24.83 -19.29
CA LEU A 64 -6.19 24.19 -19.92
C LEU A 64 -5.48 25.16 -20.87
N HIS A 65 -4.15 25.20 -20.79
CA HIS A 65 -3.34 25.94 -21.74
C HIS A 65 -3.44 25.34 -23.16
N LEU A 66 -3.44 26.20 -24.18
CA LEU A 66 -3.52 25.79 -25.59
C LEU A 66 -2.39 24.84 -26.03
N GLU A 67 -1.26 24.86 -25.32
CA GLU A 67 -0.09 24.01 -25.59
C GLU A 67 -0.38 22.51 -25.49
N PHE A 68 -1.39 22.10 -24.71
CA PHE A 68 -1.76 20.69 -24.59
C PHE A 68 -2.35 20.11 -25.88
N GLY A 69 -2.79 20.95 -26.84
CA GLY A 69 -3.28 20.50 -28.14
C GLY A 69 -4.54 19.62 -28.11
N VAL A 70 -5.25 19.56 -26.99
CA VAL A 70 -6.48 18.78 -26.81
C VAL A 70 -7.65 19.68 -26.41
N SER A 71 -8.87 19.17 -26.54
CA SER A 71 -10.06 19.86 -26.02
C SER A 71 -9.99 19.99 -24.49
N PRO A 72 -10.38 21.14 -23.91
CA PRO A 72 -10.36 21.38 -22.46
C PRO A 72 -11.46 20.62 -21.69
N THR A 73 -12.31 19.85 -22.38
CA THR A 73 -13.40 19.10 -21.77
C THR A 73 -12.96 17.67 -21.47
N PHE A 74 -13.09 17.26 -20.21
CA PHE A 74 -12.65 15.97 -19.71
C PHE A 74 -13.74 15.23 -18.95
N ASN A 75 -13.66 13.90 -18.98
CA ASN A 75 -14.55 13.06 -18.20
C ASN A 75 -14.10 13.01 -16.73
N ILE A 76 -15.02 12.89 -15.78
CA ILE A 76 -14.72 12.75 -14.35
C ILE A 76 -13.78 11.57 -14.05
N ALA A 77 -13.80 10.51 -14.86
CA ALA A 77 -12.90 9.37 -14.73
C ALA A 77 -11.42 9.73 -14.99
N ASP A 78 -11.17 10.83 -15.71
CA ASP A 78 -9.83 11.33 -16.00
C ASP A 78 -9.41 12.46 -15.05
N LEU A 79 -10.27 12.85 -14.10
CA LEU A 79 -10.00 13.91 -13.13
C LEU A 79 -9.83 13.30 -11.74
N LYS A 80 -8.96 13.89 -10.93
CA LYS A 80 -8.87 13.58 -9.50
C LYS A 80 -8.93 14.87 -8.71
N PRO A 81 -9.75 14.95 -7.64
CA PRO A 81 -9.73 16.10 -6.74
C PRO A 81 -8.31 16.39 -6.26
N TYR A 82 -7.92 17.66 -6.30
CA TYR A 82 -6.69 18.13 -5.67
C TYR A 82 -6.99 18.42 -4.21
N LEU A 83 -6.49 17.58 -3.30
CA LEU A 83 -6.52 17.85 -1.86
C LEU A 83 -5.28 18.68 -1.52
N ARG A 84 -5.49 19.84 -0.90
CA ARG A 84 -4.39 20.64 -0.38
C ARG A 84 -3.81 19.91 0.83
N GLU A 85 -2.50 20.00 1.05
CA GLU A 85 -1.82 19.29 2.13
C GLU A 85 -2.52 19.45 3.50
N GLU A 86 -3.11 20.60 3.78
CA GLU A 86 -3.92 20.88 4.99
C GLU A 86 -5.01 19.82 5.27
N ASP A 87 -5.63 19.24 4.24
CA ASP A 87 -6.66 18.19 4.37
C ASP A 87 -6.07 16.77 4.53
N GLU A 88 -4.79 16.58 4.20
CA GLU A 88 -4.07 15.29 4.35
C GLU A 88 -3.55 15.09 5.79
N LEU A 89 -3.46 16.19 6.57
CA LEU A 89 -2.82 16.19 7.89
C LEU A 89 -3.70 15.54 8.96
N GLU A 90 -5.03 15.55 8.76
CA GLU A 90 -5.98 14.97 9.72
C GLU A 90 -5.88 13.43 9.83
N SER A 91 -5.25 12.75 8.86
CA SER A 91 -5.12 11.28 8.86
C SER A 91 -3.73 10.75 9.27
N ARG A 92 -2.76 11.63 9.56
CA ARG A 92 -1.37 11.25 9.88
C ARG A 92 -1.00 11.38 11.36
N THR A 93 -1.97 11.49 12.26
CA THR A 93 -1.73 11.30 13.69
C THR A 93 -1.57 9.81 13.98
N THR A 94 -0.40 9.24 13.66
CA THR A 94 0.08 8.09 14.41
C THR A 94 0.33 8.58 15.84
N PRO A 95 -0.30 8.04 16.89
CA PRO A 95 0.24 8.18 18.22
C PRO A 95 1.59 7.46 18.15
N LEU A 96 2.68 8.21 18.10
CA LEU A 96 3.98 7.69 18.50
C LEU A 96 3.81 7.38 19.98
N GLN A 97 3.44 6.14 20.30
CA GLN A 97 3.61 5.63 21.64
C GLN A 97 5.12 5.52 21.83
N GLU A 98 5.65 6.44 22.63
CA GLU A 98 7.00 6.41 23.15
C GLU A 98 7.17 5.03 23.78
N GLY A 99 7.97 4.18 23.13
CA GLY A 99 8.34 2.89 23.70
C GLY A 99 9.11 3.20 24.96
N GLU A 100 8.51 2.87 26.10
CA GLU A 100 9.19 2.87 27.39
C GLU A 100 10.42 1.97 27.23
N ASP A 101 11.58 2.56 27.52
CA ASP A 101 12.89 1.93 27.52
C ASP A 101 12.88 0.83 28.59
N ASP A 102 12.92 -0.44 28.18
CA ASP A 102 13.09 -1.57 29.10
C ASP A 102 14.53 -1.53 29.64
N GLU A 103 14.71 -0.86 30.78
CA GLU A 103 15.93 -0.95 31.57
C GLU A 103 16.15 -2.38 32.11
N ASP A 104 17.44 -2.74 32.19
CA ASP A 104 18.07 -3.90 32.85
C ASP A 104 18.09 -5.28 32.15
N ILE A 105 19.00 -5.39 31.18
CA ILE A 105 19.78 -6.63 31.01
C ILE A 105 20.76 -6.80 32.19
N SER A 106 20.37 -7.56 33.21
CA SER A 106 21.29 -8.09 34.23
C SER A 106 22.18 -9.19 33.62
N PRO A 107 23.52 -9.07 33.62
CA PRO A 107 24.41 -10.03 32.99
C PRO A 107 24.83 -11.10 34.00
N MET A 108 23.92 -12.00 34.38
CA MET A 108 24.34 -13.28 34.96
C MET A 108 23.23 -14.33 34.93
N LEU A 109 23.58 -15.51 34.42
CA LEU A 109 22.90 -16.80 34.59
C LEU A 109 21.68 -17.05 33.69
N THR A 110 21.92 -17.45 32.44
CA THR A 110 21.40 -18.73 31.94
C THR A 110 22.41 -19.33 30.97
N SER A 111 23.02 -20.43 31.41
CA SER A 111 23.77 -21.35 30.56
C SER A 111 22.81 -22.02 29.58
N ASP A 112 23.30 -22.20 28.35
CA ASP A 112 22.78 -23.08 27.30
C ASP A 112 21.56 -22.60 26.51
N THR A 113 21.81 -21.94 25.36
CA THR A 113 21.42 -22.43 24.01
C THR A 113 21.67 -21.35 22.95
N THR A 114 22.80 -21.47 22.25
CA THR A 114 23.14 -20.95 20.91
C THR A 114 22.53 -19.62 20.44
N SER A 115 23.28 -18.54 20.64
CA SER A 115 23.14 -17.26 19.95
C SER A 115 23.46 -17.39 18.45
N VAL A 116 22.42 -17.41 17.59
CA VAL A 116 22.62 -17.21 16.15
C VAL A 116 22.72 -15.70 15.90
N VAL A 117 23.94 -15.18 15.93
CA VAL A 117 24.27 -13.82 15.45
C VAL A 117 23.96 -13.77 13.95
N MET A 118 22.83 -13.15 13.58
CA MET A 118 22.35 -13.11 12.19
C MET A 118 23.03 -11.97 11.40
N HIS A 119 24.24 -12.20 10.89
CA HIS A 119 24.89 -11.27 9.95
C HIS A 119 24.38 -11.50 8.51
N GLY A 120 23.79 -10.47 7.90
CA GLY A 120 23.50 -10.36 6.45
C GLY A 120 22.03 -10.55 6.04
N PRO A 121 21.65 -10.11 4.81
CA PRO A 121 20.26 -10.13 4.35
C PRO A 121 19.63 -11.53 4.38
N LEU A 122 18.37 -11.62 4.83
CA LEU A 122 17.64 -12.88 4.88
C LEU A 122 17.13 -13.26 3.48
N THR A 123 17.92 -14.06 2.76
CA THR A 123 17.52 -14.59 1.45
C THR A 123 16.64 -15.84 1.60
N ARG A 124 15.86 -16.17 0.55
CA ARG A 124 14.95 -17.33 0.53
C ARG A 124 15.67 -18.67 0.78
N ALA A 125 16.90 -18.82 0.30
CA ALA A 125 17.72 -19.99 0.58
C ALA A 125 18.07 -20.09 2.07
N ARG A 126 18.43 -18.95 2.69
CA ARG A 126 18.79 -18.87 4.10
C ARG A 126 17.62 -19.16 5.04
N ALA A 127 16.43 -18.63 4.75
CA ALA A 127 15.22 -18.95 5.51
C ALA A 127 14.89 -20.45 5.49
N ARG A 128 15.07 -21.11 4.34
CA ARG A 128 14.90 -22.58 4.24
C ARG A 128 15.92 -23.34 5.09
N GLN A 129 17.16 -22.86 5.14
CA GLN A 129 18.24 -23.49 5.89
C GLN A 129 18.03 -23.35 7.40
N LEU A 130 17.57 -22.19 7.88
CA LEU A 130 17.17 -22.01 9.28
C LEU A 130 16.02 -22.93 9.67
N ASN A 131 14.96 -22.98 8.86
CA ASN A 131 13.84 -23.89 9.10
C ASN A 131 14.25 -25.38 9.06
N GLN A 132 15.33 -25.72 8.36
CA GLN A 132 15.87 -27.07 8.35
C GLN A 132 16.71 -27.35 9.61
N GLN A 133 17.51 -26.38 10.06
CA GLN A 133 18.26 -26.48 11.31
C GLN A 133 17.32 -26.61 12.52
N GLU A 134 16.25 -25.81 12.59
CA GLU A 134 15.24 -25.91 13.65
C GLU A 134 14.58 -27.29 13.69
N ARG A 135 14.24 -27.86 12.52
CA ARG A 135 13.70 -29.22 12.42
C ARG A 135 14.69 -30.28 12.87
N ASN A 136 15.97 -30.13 12.50
CA ASN A 136 17.02 -31.07 12.88
C ASN A 136 17.32 -31.01 14.40
N MET A 137 17.32 -29.82 15.00
CA MET A 137 17.46 -29.67 16.45
C MET A 137 16.29 -30.32 17.19
N LYS A 138 15.06 -30.17 16.67
CA LYS A 138 13.88 -30.82 17.24
C LYS A 138 13.92 -32.35 17.16
N ALA A 139 14.58 -32.91 16.15
CA ALA A 139 14.76 -34.34 15.98
C ALA A 139 15.82 -34.97 16.89
N MET A 140 16.81 -34.19 17.37
CA MET A 140 17.82 -34.69 18.31
C MET A 140 17.33 -34.73 19.77
N GLY A 141 16.22 -34.06 20.10
CA GLY A 141 15.65 -34.01 21.46
C GLY A 141 14.86 -35.27 21.88
N THR A 142 14.69 -36.25 21.00
CA THR A 142 13.92 -37.48 21.26
C THR A 142 14.81 -38.72 21.29
N SER A 143 15.69 -38.85 22.28
CA SER A 143 16.36 -40.14 22.56
C SER A 143 16.84 -40.23 24.01
N LYS A 144 15.92 -40.59 24.92
CA LYS A 144 16.16 -41.18 26.26
C LYS A 144 14.78 -41.36 26.92
N GLY A 145 14.31 -42.53 27.33
CA GLY A 145 14.83 -43.87 27.28
C GLY A 145 13.67 -44.83 27.57
N GLU A 146 13.83 -46.10 27.19
CA GLU A 146 12.93 -47.16 27.59
C GLU A 146 13.84 -48.33 28.01
N GLU A 147 14.07 -48.46 29.32
CA GLU A 147 14.70 -49.63 29.92
C GLU A 147 13.58 -50.60 30.33
N ASP A 148 13.67 -51.80 29.77
CA ASP A 148 12.79 -52.93 29.98
C ASP A 148 12.67 -53.32 31.46
N SER A 149 11.46 -53.65 31.92
CA SER A 149 11.27 -54.48 33.12
C SER A 149 10.10 -55.45 32.97
N LYS A 150 10.49 -56.62 32.49
CA LYS A 150 9.98 -58.00 32.62
C LYS A 150 8.71 -58.26 33.46
N GLY A 151 7.86 -59.11 32.89
CA GLY A 151 6.89 -59.93 33.62
C GLY A 151 7.50 -61.19 34.27
N GLY A 152 6.68 -61.81 35.13
CA GLY A 152 6.89 -63.05 35.88
C GLY A 152 6.43 -62.83 37.32
N VAL A 153 5.51 -63.59 37.93
CA VAL A 153 4.81 -64.85 37.61
C VAL A 153 3.39 -64.73 38.19
#